data_AF-A0A9P1SX15-F1
#
_entry.id   AF-A0A9P1SX15-F1
#
_cell.length_a   1.000
_cell.length_b   1.000
_cell.length_c   1.000
_cell.angle_alpha   90.00
_cell.angle_beta   90.00
_cell.angle_gamma   90.00
#
_symmetry.space_group_name_H-M   'P 1'
#
loop_
_entity.id
_entity.type
_entity.pdbx_description
1 polymer ?
#
loop_
_entity_poly.entity_id
_entity_poly.type
_entity_poly.pdbx_seq_one_letter_code
_entity_poly.pdbx_strand_id
1 'polypeptide(L)'
;MTKIVKLMKSEVAGSKEQFYPETHVQGIVGLSEFVSGNIPLGVSSINGKTGEVKLNYADVNAAKSSHEHSEATPETAGFMSAEDKSKLNGLSETAGISETRANELIRNYTVGISLETIKEEI
;
A
#
# COMPACT_ATOMS: atom_id res chain seq x y z
N MET A 1 -12.60 45.47 11.32
CA MET A 1 -11.76 46.70 11.33
C MET A 1 -10.95 46.71 12.60
N THR A 2 -9.62 46.65 12.51
CA THR A 2 -8.73 46.73 13.68
C THR A 2 -8.62 48.19 14.11
N LYS A 3 -8.92 48.49 15.38
CA LYS A 3 -8.75 49.84 15.93
C LYS A 3 -7.30 50.03 16.36
N ILE A 4 -6.62 51.03 15.82
CA ILE A 4 -5.27 51.40 16.24
C ILE A 4 -5.39 52.29 17.48
N VAL A 5 -4.80 51.88 18.60
CA VAL A 5 -4.80 52.64 19.86
C VAL A 5 -3.41 53.21 20.11
N LYS A 6 -3.36 54.52 20.42
CA LYS A 6 -2.14 55.24 20.81
C LYS A 6 -2.17 55.51 22.31
N LEU A 7 -1.02 55.41 22.98
CA LEU A 7 -0.88 55.69 24.41
C LEU A 7 -0.07 56.98 24.63
N MET A 8 -0.22 57.60 25.80
CA MET A 8 0.57 58.75 26.23
C MET A 8 1.54 58.34 27.35
N LYS A 9 2.84 58.62 27.19
CA LYS A 9 3.84 58.50 28.24
C LYS A 9 4.04 59.89 28.87
N SER A 10 3.88 59.97 30.19
CA SER A 10 4.21 61.18 30.95
C SER A 10 5.64 61.06 31.47
N GLU A 11 6.49 62.03 31.12
CA GLU A 11 7.86 62.10 31.63
C GLU A 11 7.92 62.87 32.96
N VAL A 12 9.00 62.67 33.72
CA VAL A 12 9.20 63.26 35.05
C VAL A 12 9.19 64.80 35.01
N ALA A 13 9.52 65.39 33.87
CA ALA A 13 9.48 66.83 33.62
C ALA A 13 8.10 67.36 33.15
N GLY A 14 7.05 66.53 33.14
CA GLY A 14 5.69 66.91 32.74
C GLY A 14 5.42 66.91 31.23
N SER A 15 6.43 66.62 30.40
CA SER A 15 6.26 66.41 28.96
C SER A 15 5.45 65.14 28.71
N LYS A 16 4.55 65.18 27.72
CA LYS A 16 3.75 64.01 27.30
C LYS A 16 4.11 63.64 25.87
N GLU A 17 4.48 62.39 25.67
CA GLU A 17 4.79 61.85 24.35
C GLU A 17 3.76 60.78 23.95
N GLN A 18 3.36 60.79 22.68
CA GLN A 18 2.49 59.78 22.13
C GLN A 18 3.29 58.62 21.55
N PHE A 19 2.93 57.38 21.89
CA PHE A 19 3.58 56.18 21.36
C PHE A 19 2.56 55.08 21.02
N TYR A 20 3.02 54.10 20.23
CA TYR A 20 2.29 52.86 19.99
C TYR A 20 2.87 51.75 20.87
N PRO A 21 2.05 51.05 21.67
CA PRO A 21 2.56 49.96 22.49
C PRO A 21 3.03 48.80 21.61
N GLU A 22 4.25 48.33 21.87
CA GLU A 22 4.73 47.04 21.38
C GLU A 22 4.38 45.98 22.43
N THR A 23 3.79 44.87 21.99
CA THR A 23 3.58 43.71 22.85
C THR A 23 4.62 42.67 22.47
N HIS A 24 5.24 42.06 23.47
CA HIS A 24 6.09 40.90 23.22
C HIS A 24 5.24 39.83 22.53
N VAL A 25 5.81 39.10 21.58
CA VAL A 25 5.10 38.06 20.81
C VAL A 25 4.38 37.02 21.69
N GLN A 26 4.94 36.72 22.87
CA GLN A 26 4.34 35.80 23.86
C GLN A 26 3.14 36.37 24.64
N GLY A 27 2.88 37.69 24.54
CA GLY A 27 1.72 38.34 25.17
C GLY A 27 0.45 38.27 24.33
N ILE A 28 0.54 37.77 23.09
CA ILE A 28 -0.59 37.64 22.17
C ILE A 28 -1.06 36.18 22.19
N VAL A 29 -2.23 35.95 22.81
CA VAL A 29 -2.84 34.62 22.91
C VAL A 29 -3.02 34.00 21.53
N GLY A 30 -2.48 32.80 21.31
CA GLY A 30 -2.61 32.04 20.07
C GLY A 30 -1.64 32.42 18.96
N LEU A 31 -0.80 33.45 19.14
CA LEU A 31 0.17 33.85 18.11
C LEU A 31 1.34 32.85 18.03
N SER A 32 1.77 32.32 19.17
CA SER A 32 2.75 31.23 19.23
C SER A 32 2.30 30.02 18.43
N GLU A 33 1.04 29.60 18.59
CA GLU A 33 0.41 28.48 17.89
C GLU A 33 0.22 28.79 16.40
N PHE A 34 -0.10 30.04 16.07
CA PHE A 34 -0.23 30.51 14.68
C PHE A 34 1.10 30.45 13.93
N VAL A 35 2.15 31.03 14.52
CA VAL A 35 3.47 31.13 13.90
C VAL A 35 4.20 29.79 13.89
N SER A 36 3.95 28.91 14.88
CA SER A 36 4.50 27.56 14.91
C SER A 36 3.82 26.58 13.96
N GLY A 37 2.79 27.01 13.21
CA GLY A 37 2.04 26.13 12.30
C GLY A 37 1.15 25.10 13.03
N ASN A 38 0.92 25.28 14.32
CA ASN A 38 0.12 24.39 15.17
C ASN A 38 -1.38 24.69 15.13
N ILE A 39 -1.84 25.60 14.28
CA ILE A 39 -3.26 25.72 13.95
C ILE A 39 -3.56 24.71 12.84
N PRO A 40 -4.29 23.63 13.14
CA PRO A 40 -4.55 22.60 12.16
C PRO A 40 -5.60 23.14 11.17
N LEU A 41 -5.13 23.65 10.03
CA LEU A 41 -5.96 23.85 8.84
C LEU A 41 -6.01 22.56 7.97
N GLY A 42 -5.50 21.44 8.48
CA GLY A 42 -5.37 20.15 7.79
C GLY A 42 -4.94 19.01 8.74
N VAL A 43 -4.29 17.96 8.22
CA VAL A 43 -3.71 16.88 9.04
C VAL A 43 -2.56 17.44 9.89
N SER A 44 -2.65 17.33 11.22
CA SER A 44 -1.63 17.82 12.16
C SER A 44 -0.42 16.87 12.27
N SER A 45 -0.63 15.58 12.01
CA SER A 45 0.42 14.58 11.93
C SER A 45 -0.04 13.35 11.13
N ILE A 46 0.91 12.60 10.60
CA ILE A 46 0.68 11.26 10.04
C ILE A 46 1.66 10.32 10.74
N ASN A 47 1.12 9.34 11.48
CA ASN A 47 1.91 8.38 12.25
C ASN A 47 3.02 9.02 13.11
N GLY A 48 2.66 10.09 13.84
CA GLY A 48 3.57 10.81 14.74
C GLY A 48 4.57 11.77 14.08
N LYS A 49 4.58 11.89 12.75
CA LYS A 49 5.41 12.88 12.04
C LYS A 49 4.65 14.20 11.88
N THR A 50 5.31 15.30 12.25
CA THR A 50 4.82 16.69 12.16
C THR A 50 5.77 17.54 11.32
N GLY A 51 5.31 18.64 10.70
CA GLY A 51 6.15 19.54 9.87
C GLY A 51 6.11 19.22 8.37
N GLU A 52 7.23 19.35 7.64
CA GLU A 52 7.34 18.91 6.24
C GLU A 52 7.14 17.38 6.17
N VAL A 53 5.97 16.95 5.68
CA VAL A 53 5.56 15.55 5.74
C VAL A 53 6.13 14.76 4.55
N LYS A 54 7.38 14.31 4.68
CA LYS A 54 7.95 13.31 3.78
C LYS A 54 7.60 11.90 4.28
N LEU A 55 6.63 11.26 3.65
CA LEU A 55 6.20 9.90 3.98
C LEU A 55 7.05 8.85 3.27
N ASN A 56 7.32 7.75 3.96
CA ASN A 56 7.70 6.49 3.36
C ASN A 56 6.58 5.45 3.57
N TYR A 57 6.72 4.26 2.96
CA TYR A 57 5.72 3.20 3.04
C TYR A 57 5.42 2.74 4.49
N ALA A 58 6.41 2.74 5.38
CA ALA A 58 6.23 2.34 6.78
C ALA A 58 5.37 3.34 7.56
N ASP A 59 5.37 4.61 7.15
CA ASP A 59 4.60 5.65 7.82
C ASP A 59 3.09 5.44 7.70
N VAL A 60 2.66 4.66 6.70
CA VAL A 60 1.25 4.36 6.42
C VAL A 60 0.94 2.86 6.47
N ASN A 61 1.83 2.05 7.03
CA ASN A 61 1.72 0.57 7.04
C ASN A 61 1.56 -0.04 5.63
N ALA A 62 2.11 0.61 4.61
CA ALA A 62 2.17 0.07 3.27
C ALA A 62 3.39 -0.83 3.09
N ALA A 63 3.30 -1.77 2.16
CA ALA A 63 4.44 -2.55 1.72
C ALA A 63 5.43 -1.69 0.91
N LYS A 64 6.69 -2.13 0.85
CA LYS A 64 7.69 -1.55 -0.06
C LYS A 64 7.23 -1.71 -1.51
N SER A 65 7.66 -0.78 -2.37
CA SER A 65 7.44 -0.89 -3.82
C SER A 65 8.01 -2.18 -4.41
N SER A 66 9.06 -2.74 -3.79
CA SER A 66 9.54 -4.09 -4.03
C SER A 66 9.42 -4.87 -2.72
N HIS A 67 8.53 -5.86 -2.73
CA HIS A 67 8.34 -6.83 -1.66
C HIS A 67 8.12 -8.21 -2.28
N GLU A 68 8.43 -9.24 -1.53
CA GLU A 68 8.37 -10.63 -1.98
C GLU A 68 7.49 -11.43 -1.03
N HIS A 69 6.93 -12.52 -1.56
CA HIS A 69 6.27 -13.54 -0.78
C HIS A 69 7.07 -14.83 -0.87
N SER A 70 7.06 -15.61 0.22
CA SER A 70 7.59 -16.97 0.20
C SER A 70 6.82 -17.84 -0.79
N GLU A 71 7.43 -18.97 -1.16
CA GLU A 71 6.73 -19.97 -1.98
C GLU A 71 5.50 -20.52 -1.27
N ALA A 72 4.48 -20.87 -2.06
CA ALA A 72 3.26 -21.48 -1.55
C ALA A 72 3.56 -22.86 -0.94
N THR A 73 2.95 -23.13 0.22
CA THR A 73 2.98 -24.44 0.88
C THR A 73 1.57 -25.02 0.90
N PRO A 74 1.38 -26.31 1.27
CA PRO A 74 0.05 -26.89 1.37
C PRO A 74 -0.89 -26.17 2.36
N GLU A 75 -0.32 -25.51 3.36
CA GLU A 75 -1.09 -24.88 4.45
C GLU A 75 -1.07 -23.35 4.40
N THR A 76 -0.14 -22.74 3.65
CA THR A 76 0.05 -21.28 3.59
C THR A 76 0.22 -20.81 2.15
N ALA A 77 -0.57 -19.79 1.77
CA ALA A 77 -0.48 -19.17 0.46
C ALA A 77 0.86 -18.44 0.25
N GLY A 78 1.33 -18.43 -0.99
CA GLY A 78 2.60 -17.82 -1.40
C GLY A 78 2.71 -17.72 -2.91
N PHE A 79 3.91 -17.42 -3.42
CA PHE A 79 4.18 -17.43 -4.85
C PHE A 79 4.43 -18.85 -5.37
N MET A 80 4.13 -19.09 -6.64
CA MET A 80 4.45 -20.38 -7.27
C MET A 80 5.96 -20.43 -7.56
N SER A 81 6.60 -21.55 -7.18
CA SER A 81 8.01 -21.81 -7.49
C SER A 81 8.24 -21.89 -9.00
N ALA A 82 9.49 -21.67 -9.44
CA ALA A 82 9.86 -21.80 -10.84
C ALA A 82 9.67 -23.26 -11.33
N GLU A 83 9.95 -24.23 -10.45
CA GLU A 83 9.80 -25.65 -10.68
C GLU A 83 8.33 -26.02 -10.90
N ASP A 84 7.42 -25.54 -10.06
CA ASP A 84 5.99 -25.81 -10.22
C ASP A 84 5.42 -25.11 -11.45
N LYS A 85 5.90 -23.90 -11.77
CA LYS A 85 5.57 -23.25 -13.05
C LYS A 85 6.04 -24.09 -14.24
N SER A 86 7.23 -24.69 -14.17
CA SER A 86 7.75 -25.57 -15.22
C SER A 86 6.89 -26.82 -15.40
N LYS A 87 6.46 -27.46 -14.30
CA LYS A 87 5.52 -28.60 -14.36
C LYS A 87 4.23 -28.18 -15.04
N LEU A 88 3.67 -27.01 -14.67
CA LEU A 88 2.43 -26.49 -15.26
C LEU A 88 2.60 -26.12 -16.74
N ASN A 89 3.75 -25.58 -17.14
CA ASN A 89 4.05 -25.33 -18.55
C ASN A 89 4.12 -26.64 -19.35
N GLY A 90 4.73 -27.70 -18.80
CA GLY A 90 4.74 -29.03 -19.41
C GLY A 90 3.35 -29.65 -19.55
N LEU A 91 2.42 -29.30 -18.65
CA LEU A 91 1.00 -29.65 -18.82
C LEU A 91 0.37 -28.87 -20.00
N SER A 92 0.72 -27.62 -20.26
CA SER A 92 0.20 -26.95 -21.48
C SER A 92 0.67 -27.64 -22.78
N GLU A 93 1.81 -28.34 -22.74
CA GLU A 93 2.37 -29.07 -23.88
C GLU A 93 1.91 -30.54 -23.95
N THR A 94 1.44 -31.14 -22.84
CA THR A 94 1.13 -32.58 -22.71
C THR A 94 -0.26 -32.91 -22.11
N ALA A 95 -0.97 -31.95 -21.52
CA ALA A 95 -2.20 -32.19 -20.73
C ALA A 95 -3.49 -32.20 -21.54
N GLY A 96 -3.44 -31.90 -22.84
CA GLY A 96 -4.35 -32.59 -23.74
C GLY A 96 -3.78 -33.99 -23.88
N ILE A 97 -4.46 -35.03 -23.40
CA ILE A 97 -4.33 -36.35 -24.04
C ILE A 97 -4.53 -36.06 -25.52
N SER A 98 -3.44 -36.01 -26.28
CA SER A 98 -3.55 -35.81 -27.71
C SER A 98 -4.45 -36.92 -28.22
N GLU A 99 -5.22 -36.67 -29.28
CA GLU A 99 -6.02 -37.74 -29.89
C GLU A 99 -5.16 -38.99 -30.13
N THR A 100 -3.87 -38.79 -30.45
CA THR A 100 -2.86 -39.84 -30.53
C THR A 100 -2.71 -40.62 -29.22
N ARG A 101 -2.47 -39.95 -28.08
CA ARG A 101 -2.31 -40.61 -26.78
C ARG A 101 -3.59 -41.28 -26.30
N ALA A 102 -4.76 -40.68 -26.55
CA ALA A 102 -6.05 -41.29 -26.26
C ALA A 102 -6.26 -42.57 -27.11
N ASN A 103 -5.97 -42.51 -28.41
CA ASN A 103 -6.11 -43.64 -29.33
C ASN A 103 -5.10 -44.77 -29.05
N GLU A 104 -3.90 -44.47 -28.53
CA GLU A 104 -2.94 -45.47 -28.08
C GLU A 104 -3.45 -46.24 -26.85
N LEU A 105 -3.97 -45.53 -25.85
CA LEU A 105 -4.52 -46.16 -24.64
C LEU A 105 -5.74 -47.03 -24.97
N ILE A 106 -6.62 -46.56 -25.85
CA ILE A 106 -7.76 -47.33 -26.35
C ILE A 106 -7.26 -48.59 -27.07
N ARG A 107 -6.30 -48.48 -28.00
CA ARG A 107 -5.76 -49.63 -28.72
C ARG A 107 -5.11 -50.65 -27.79
N ASN A 108 -4.30 -50.23 -26.83
CA ASN A 108 -3.66 -51.16 -25.89
C ASN A 108 -4.68 -51.92 -25.04
N TYR A 109 -5.78 -51.26 -24.66
CA TYR A 109 -6.88 -51.92 -23.96
C TYR A 109 -7.63 -52.91 -24.86
N THR A 110 -7.90 -52.55 -26.11
CA THR A 110 -8.57 -53.43 -27.09
C THR A 110 -7.72 -54.61 -27.53
N VAL A 111 -6.40 -54.45 -27.70
CA VAL A 111 -5.48 -55.55 -28.10
C VAL A 111 -5.30 -56.56 -26.96
N GLY A 112 -5.44 -56.13 -25.69
CA GLY A 112 -5.45 -57.03 -24.54
C GLY A 112 -6.75 -57.85 -24.38
N ILE A 113 -7.79 -57.52 -25.15
CA ILE A 113 -9.07 -58.25 -25.19
C ILE A 113 -9.13 -58.95 -26.55
N SER A 114 -8.77 -60.22 -26.61
CA SER A 114 -9.02 -61.04 -27.81
C SER A 114 -10.53 -61.17 -28.01
N LEU A 115 -11.12 -60.25 -28.77
CA LEU A 115 -12.52 -60.33 -29.19
C LEU A 115 -12.62 -61.36 -30.32
N GLU A 116 -12.87 -62.62 -29.97
CA GLU A 116 -13.22 -63.66 -30.93
C GLU A 116 -14.67 -63.47 -31.38
N THR A 117 -14.85 -63.14 -32.66
CA THR A 117 -16.17 -63.16 -33.30
C THR A 117 -16.66 -64.59 -33.36
N ILE A 118 -17.54 -64.97 -32.43
CA ILE A 118 -18.25 -66.26 -32.50
C ILE A 118 -19.23 -66.17 -33.67
N LYS A 119 -19.00 -66.93 -34.73
CA LYS A 119 -20.00 -67.10 -35.79
C LYS A 119 -21.08 -68.02 -35.25
N GLU A 120 -22.26 -67.46 -35.00
CA GLU A 120 -23.47 -68.25 -34.82
C GLU A 120 -23.86 -68.79 -36.21
N GLU A 121 -23.65 -70.09 -36.42
CA GLU A 121 -24.26 -70.82 -37.54
C GLU A 121 -25.75 -70.99 -37.22
N ILE A 122 -26.61 -70.40 -38.06
CA ILE A 122 -28.02 -70.78 -38.22
C ILE A 122 -28.12 -71.64 -39.47
#